data_AF-A0A964XIG4-F1
#
_entry.id   AF-A0A964XIG4-F1
#
_cell.length_a   1.000
_cell.length_b   1.000
_cell.length_c   1.000
_cell.angle_alpha   90.00
_cell.angle_beta   90.00
_cell.angle_gamma   90.00
#
_symmetry.space_group_name_H-M   'P 1'
#
loop_
_entity.id
_entity.type
_entity.pdbx_description
1 polymer ?
#
loop_
_entity_poly.entity_id
_entity_poly.type
_entity_poly.pdbx_seq_one_letter_code
_entity_poly.pdbx_strand_id
1 'polypeptide(L)'
;LGALDLRTPDNRLYLECRVWDGAHIDEGALEVNGFTESEIVDENKMSEEELLRNFLGWARDLPDRTLAGQNVSFDRDFVKAACERYGEEFPFAYRTIDTHTLAYMHMVQRGIEPPFDAEHRRSALNLDAVLNYVGIPDEPEPHNALTGALSHAEVISRLLYGKKLLPEFEQFDLPT
;
A
#
# COMPACT_ATOMS: atom_id res chain seq x y z
N LEU A 1 8.91 1.53 2.99
CA LEU A 1 7.73 0.83 3.56
C LEU A 1 6.85 1.84 4.26
N GLY A 2 5.58 1.93 3.87
CA GLY A 2 4.56 2.75 4.53
C GLY A 2 3.41 1.88 5.03
N ALA A 3 2.91 2.16 6.23
CA ALA A 3 1.78 1.44 6.82
C ALA A 3 1.03 2.32 7.83
N LEU A 4 -0.22 1.97 8.13
CA LEU A 4 -1.01 2.58 9.20
C LEU A 4 -2.00 1.57 9.80
N ASP A 5 -2.40 1.77 11.06
CA ASP A 5 -3.49 1.00 11.67
C ASP A 5 -4.85 1.60 11.28
N LEU A 6 -5.64 0.89 10.48
CA LEU A 6 -6.96 1.35 10.03
C LEU A 6 -7.92 1.66 11.20
N ARG A 7 -7.74 1.02 12.36
CA ARG A 7 -8.56 1.25 13.56
C ARG A 7 -8.12 2.48 14.34
N THR A 8 -6.84 2.84 14.23
CA THR A 8 -6.22 3.98 14.89
C THR A 8 -5.38 4.75 13.85
N PRO A 9 -6.00 5.54 12.94
CA PRO A 9 -5.31 6.05 11.75
C PRO A 9 -4.15 7.01 12.02
N ASP A 10 -4.02 7.52 13.24
CA ASP A 10 -2.87 8.31 13.69
C ASP A 10 -1.63 7.43 13.99
N ASN A 11 -1.82 6.13 14.20
CA ASN A 11 -0.73 5.16 14.32
C ASN A 11 -0.22 4.78 12.92
N ARG A 12 0.80 5.52 12.46
CA ARG A 12 1.38 5.43 11.13
C ARG A 12 2.87 5.07 11.24
N LEU A 13 3.37 4.39 10.21
CA LEU A 13 4.76 3.99 10.10
C LEU A 13 5.26 4.32 8.69
N TYR A 14 6.41 4.98 8.62
CA TYR A 14 7.17 5.16 7.39
C TYR A 14 8.64 4.88 7.66
N LEU A 15 9.21 3.95 6.88
CA LEU A 15 10.59 3.53 6.99
C LEU A 15 11.20 3.43 5.60
N GLU A 16 12.46 3.81 5.49
CA GLU A 16 13.30 3.62 4.31
C GLU A 16 14.56 2.85 4.69
N CYS A 17 15.11 2.09 3.76
CA CYS A 17 16.36 1.37 3.94
C CYS A 17 17.24 1.48 2.69
N ARG A 18 18.52 1.15 2.84
CA ARG A 18 19.36 0.76 1.70
C ARG A 18 18.95 -0.62 1.19
N VAL A 19 19.21 -0.91 -0.08
CA VAL A 19 19.00 -2.25 -0.65
C VAL A 19 19.86 -3.29 0.07
N TRP A 20 19.37 -4.52 0.14
CA TRP A 20 20.14 -5.62 0.71
C TRP A 20 21.29 -6.02 -0.22
N ASP A 21 22.34 -6.59 0.36
CA ASP A 21 23.52 -6.99 -0.40
C ASP A 21 23.15 -8.08 -1.43
N GLY A 22 23.49 -7.82 -2.70
CA GLY A 22 23.18 -8.72 -3.83
C GLY A 22 21.78 -8.54 -4.43
N ALA A 23 21.02 -7.50 -4.03
CA ALA A 23 19.77 -7.14 -4.69
C ALA A 23 19.99 -6.79 -6.17
N HIS A 24 19.02 -7.14 -7.02
CA HIS A 24 18.94 -6.59 -8.37
C HIS A 24 18.30 -5.20 -8.30
N ILE A 25 19.00 -4.20 -8.84
CA ILE A 25 18.50 -2.83 -8.95
C ILE A 25 17.86 -2.68 -10.33
N ASP A 26 16.58 -2.32 -10.35
CA ASP A 26 15.80 -2.05 -11.56
C ASP A 26 15.66 -0.53 -11.76
N GLU A 27 16.10 -0.02 -12.91
CA GLU A 27 16.06 1.42 -13.21
C GLU A 27 14.63 1.97 -13.26
N GLY A 28 13.66 1.17 -13.71
CA GLY A 28 12.24 1.55 -13.72
C GLY A 28 11.68 1.73 -12.32
N ALA A 29 12.05 0.85 -11.39
CA ALA A 29 11.69 0.98 -9.98
C ALA A 29 12.28 2.25 -9.34
N LEU A 30 13.49 2.66 -9.73
CA LEU A 30 14.09 3.91 -9.25
C LEU A 30 13.29 5.14 -9.72
N GLU A 31 12.92 5.18 -11.01
CA GLU A 31 12.11 6.26 -11.58
C GLU A 31 10.74 6.37 -10.91
N VAL A 32 10.02 5.24 -10.77
CA VAL A 32 8.68 5.19 -10.17
C VAL A 32 8.68 5.67 -8.72
N ASN A 33 9.70 5.28 -7.94
CA ASN A 33 9.78 5.61 -6.51
C ASN A 33 10.53 6.92 -6.22
N GLY A 34 11.10 7.57 -7.24
CA GLY A 34 11.85 8.82 -7.08
C GLY A 34 13.18 8.68 -6.34
N PHE A 35 13.81 7.50 -6.38
CA PHE A 35 15.12 7.27 -5.76
C PHE A 35 16.25 7.25 -6.79
N THR A 36 17.44 7.67 -6.38
CA THR A 36 18.68 7.47 -7.12
C THR A 36 19.41 6.21 -6.68
N GLU A 37 20.25 5.64 -7.55
CA GLU A 37 21.11 4.50 -7.19
C GLU A 37 21.99 4.81 -5.97
N SER A 38 22.57 6.02 -5.91
CA SER A 38 23.39 6.45 -4.78
C SER A 38 22.63 6.49 -3.46
N GLU A 39 21.35 6.86 -3.48
CA GLU A 39 20.53 6.91 -2.26
C GLU A 39 20.16 5.54 -1.75
N ILE A 40 19.97 4.55 -2.64
CA ILE A 40 19.56 3.21 -2.22
C ILE A 40 20.74 2.34 -1.79
N VAL A 41 21.99 2.73 -2.07
CA VAL A 41 23.21 2.03 -1.62
C VAL A 41 23.94 2.75 -0.49
N ASP A 42 23.41 3.88 0.00
CA ASP A 42 24.03 4.65 1.09
C ASP A 42 24.15 3.81 2.37
N GLU A 43 25.39 3.50 2.77
CA GLU A 43 25.71 2.71 3.96
C GLU A 43 25.26 3.38 5.26
N ASN A 44 24.97 4.68 5.25
CA ASN A 44 24.45 5.40 6.42
C ASN A 44 22.93 5.22 6.60
N LYS A 45 22.23 4.67 5.60
CA LYS A 45 20.81 4.30 5.75
C LYS A 45 20.66 2.98 6.51
N MET A 46 19.51 2.88 7.18
CA MET A 46 19.03 1.63 7.78
C MET A 46 19.13 0.47 6.77
N SER A 47 19.57 -0.70 7.23
CA SER A 47 19.55 -1.92 6.41
C SER A 47 18.12 -2.48 6.23
N GLU A 48 17.90 -3.33 5.22
CA GLU A 48 16.60 -4.02 5.05
C GLU A 48 16.25 -4.85 6.30
N GLU A 49 17.23 -5.50 6.96
CA GLU A 49 17.03 -6.28 8.19
C GLU A 49 16.50 -5.41 9.35
N GLU A 50 17.10 -4.24 9.56
CA GLU A 50 16.65 -3.29 10.59
C GLU A 50 15.25 -2.74 10.27
N LEU A 51 14.98 -2.42 9.01
CA LEU A 51 13.66 -1.95 8.58
C LEU A 51 12.60 -3.02 8.84
N LEU A 52 12.90 -4.28 8.48
CA LEU A 52 12.02 -5.41 8.71
C LEU A 52 11.72 -5.58 10.21
N ARG A 53 12.74 -5.58 11.06
CA ARG A 53 12.55 -5.72 12.52
C ARG A 53 11.74 -4.57 13.11
N ASN A 54 11.96 -3.34 12.64
CA ASN A 54 11.18 -2.18 13.05
C ASN A 54 9.71 -2.32 12.64
N PHE A 55 9.44 -2.78 11.41
CA PHE A 55 8.09 -3.02 10.92
C PHE A 55 7.39 -4.15 11.70
N LEU A 56 8.04 -5.29 11.89
CA LEU A 56 7.49 -6.41 12.66
C LEU A 56 7.25 -6.02 14.12
N GLY A 57 8.16 -5.25 14.71
CA GLY A 57 8.02 -4.70 16.06
C GLY A 57 6.81 -3.77 16.19
N TRP A 58 6.61 -2.87 15.23
CA TRP A 58 5.44 -2.00 15.16
C TRP A 58 4.14 -2.80 14.99
N ALA A 59 4.12 -3.78 14.08
CA ALA A 59 2.94 -4.59 13.79
C ALA A 59 2.57 -5.56 14.93
N ARG A 60 3.52 -5.93 15.79
CA ARG A 60 3.34 -6.89 16.88
C ARG A 60 2.27 -6.45 17.87
N ASP A 61 2.19 -5.17 18.18
CA ASP A 61 1.27 -4.69 19.22
C ASP A 61 -0.13 -4.36 18.66
N LEU A 62 -0.32 -4.52 17.34
CA LEU A 62 -1.61 -4.34 16.70
C LEU A 62 -2.57 -5.50 17.00
N PRO A 63 -3.83 -5.21 17.36
CA PRO A 63 -4.83 -6.24 17.67
C PRO A 63 -5.33 -6.98 16.43
N ASP A 64 -5.21 -6.38 15.25
CA ASP A 64 -5.53 -6.97 13.95
C ASP A 64 -4.36 -6.70 13.01
N ARG A 65 -3.85 -7.75 12.35
CA ARG A 65 -2.72 -7.70 11.42
C ARG A 65 -3.14 -8.15 10.01
N THR A 66 -4.43 -8.12 9.71
CA THR A 66 -4.94 -8.36 8.36
C THR A 66 -4.42 -7.26 7.45
N LEU A 67 -3.57 -7.62 6.49
CA LEU A 67 -3.05 -6.66 5.53
C LEU A 67 -4.17 -6.19 4.59
N ALA A 68 -4.17 -4.89 4.32
CA ALA A 68 -5.13 -4.26 3.43
C ALA A 68 -4.44 -3.22 2.54
N GLY A 69 -4.86 -3.13 1.28
CA GLY A 69 -4.23 -2.32 0.24
C GLY A 69 -4.70 -2.76 -1.14
N GLN A 70 -3.98 -2.43 -2.20
CA GLN A 70 -4.26 -2.95 -3.55
C GLN A 70 -3.15 -3.89 -4.00
N ASN A 71 -3.50 -5.04 -4.58
CA ASN A 71 -2.54 -6.08 -4.90
C ASN A 71 -1.70 -6.49 -3.67
N VAL A 72 -2.38 -6.69 -2.53
CA VAL A 72 -1.76 -6.90 -1.21
C VAL A 72 -0.75 -8.05 -1.21
N SER A 73 -0.94 -9.05 -2.08
CA SER A 73 0.01 -10.14 -2.25
C SER A 73 1.42 -9.67 -2.61
N PHE A 74 1.55 -8.61 -3.41
CA PHE A 74 2.84 -8.09 -3.84
C PHE A 74 3.65 -7.58 -2.64
N ASP A 75 3.10 -6.61 -1.90
CA ASP A 75 3.75 -6.05 -0.70
C ASP A 75 4.00 -7.12 0.37
N ARG A 76 3.00 -7.99 0.60
CA ARG A 76 3.10 -9.11 1.54
C ARG A 76 4.27 -10.02 1.20
N ASP A 77 4.45 -10.34 -0.07
CA ASP A 77 5.46 -11.29 -0.52
C ASP A 77 6.87 -10.68 -0.45
N PHE A 78 7.04 -9.36 -0.61
CA PHE A 78 8.31 -8.68 -0.29
C PHE A 78 8.67 -8.80 1.18
N VAL A 79 7.72 -8.49 2.09
CA VAL A 79 7.95 -8.62 3.54
C VAL A 79 8.27 -10.08 3.89
N LYS A 80 7.54 -11.03 3.30
CA LYS A 80 7.79 -12.46 3.52
C LYS A 80 9.17 -12.89 3.04
N ALA A 81 9.59 -12.44 1.86
CA ALA A 81 10.93 -12.73 1.34
C ALA A 81 12.03 -12.13 2.23
N ALA A 82 11.82 -10.93 2.78
CA ALA A 82 12.73 -10.33 3.75
C ALA A 82 12.78 -11.15 5.05
N CYS A 83 11.63 -11.59 5.57
CA CYS A 83 11.57 -12.51 6.73
C CYS A 83 12.39 -13.79 6.47
N GLU A 84 12.20 -14.43 5.31
CA GLU A 84 12.95 -15.62 4.92
C GLU A 84 14.47 -15.34 4.81
N ARG A 85 14.85 -14.17 4.26
CA ARG A 85 16.25 -13.75 4.11
C ARG A 85 16.95 -13.60 5.47
N TYR A 86 16.26 -13.05 6.47
CA TYR A 86 16.84 -12.72 7.77
C TYR A 86 16.47 -13.69 8.90
N GLY A 87 15.75 -14.77 8.58
CA GLY A 87 15.33 -15.78 9.55
C GLY A 87 14.30 -15.28 10.57
N GLU A 88 13.52 -14.26 10.21
CA GLU A 88 12.43 -13.72 11.04
C GLU A 88 11.13 -14.49 10.79
N GLU A 89 10.28 -14.60 11.82
CA GLU A 89 8.94 -15.16 11.67
C GLU A 89 8.04 -14.19 10.90
N PHE A 90 7.25 -14.70 9.94
CA PHE A 90 6.26 -13.90 9.21
C PHE A 90 4.88 -13.99 9.91
N PRO A 91 4.40 -12.93 10.60
CA PRO A 91 3.26 -13.03 11.50
C PRO A 91 1.91 -12.70 10.86
N PHE A 92 1.87 -12.37 9.56
CA PHE A 92 0.66 -11.88 8.90
C PHE A 92 -0.18 -13.02 8.33
N ALA A 93 -1.50 -12.81 8.28
CA ALA A 93 -2.44 -13.81 7.80
C ALA A 93 -2.37 -14.01 6.27
N TYR A 94 -2.79 -15.19 5.82
CA TYR A 94 -2.95 -15.47 4.39
C TYR A 94 -4.06 -14.63 3.74
N ARG A 95 -5.14 -14.37 4.49
CA ARG A 95 -6.28 -13.57 4.03
C ARG A 95 -5.96 -12.08 4.14
N THR A 96 -6.35 -11.33 3.12
CA THR A 96 -6.11 -9.90 2.99
C THR A 96 -7.39 -9.19 2.57
N ILE A 97 -7.41 -7.86 2.66
CA ILE A 97 -8.48 -7.01 2.13
C ILE A 97 -7.92 -6.23 0.95
N ASP A 98 -8.41 -6.50 -0.25
CA ASP A 98 -7.92 -5.86 -1.46
C ASP A 98 -8.88 -4.77 -1.97
N THR A 99 -8.38 -3.53 -2.09
CA THR A 99 -9.17 -2.38 -2.54
C THR A 99 -9.67 -2.53 -3.98
N HIS A 100 -8.94 -3.26 -4.84
CA HIS A 100 -9.43 -3.61 -6.19
C HIS A 100 -10.75 -4.37 -6.07
N THR A 101 -10.77 -5.42 -5.23
CA THR A 101 -11.95 -6.27 -5.06
C THR A 101 -13.10 -5.50 -4.41
N LEU A 102 -12.81 -4.67 -3.41
CA LEU A 102 -13.82 -3.82 -2.78
C LEU A 102 -14.46 -2.85 -3.76
N ALA A 103 -13.65 -2.14 -4.54
CA ALA A 103 -14.12 -1.15 -5.50
C ALA A 103 -14.89 -1.82 -6.65
N TYR A 104 -14.36 -2.93 -7.19
CA TYR A 104 -15.04 -3.72 -8.22
C TYR A 104 -16.43 -4.18 -7.76
N MET A 105 -16.50 -4.77 -6.56
CA MET A 105 -17.76 -5.22 -5.97
C MET A 105 -18.75 -4.06 -5.78
N HIS A 106 -18.26 -2.93 -5.25
CA HIS A 106 -19.08 -1.75 -4.98
C HIS A 106 -19.61 -1.09 -6.27
N MET A 107 -18.80 -1.04 -7.35
CA MET A 107 -19.23 -0.62 -8.68
C MET A 107 -20.35 -1.51 -9.22
N VAL A 108 -20.14 -2.82 -9.22
CA VAL A 108 -21.13 -3.79 -9.73
C VAL A 108 -22.46 -3.70 -8.97
N GLN A 109 -22.43 -3.57 -7.64
CA GLN A 109 -23.63 -3.41 -6.83
C GLN A 109 -24.43 -2.14 -7.14
N ARG A 110 -23.76 -1.10 -7.64
CA ARG A 110 -24.38 0.17 -8.08
C ARG A 110 -24.75 0.18 -9.57
N GLY A 111 -24.58 -0.94 -10.28
CA GLY A 111 -24.83 -1.01 -11.72
C GLY A 111 -23.81 -0.24 -12.56
N ILE A 112 -22.62 0.04 -12.00
CA ILE A 112 -21.51 0.68 -12.69
C ILE A 112 -20.60 -0.43 -13.22
N GLU A 113 -20.28 -0.38 -14.51
CA GLU A 113 -19.34 -1.33 -15.11
C GLU A 113 -17.90 -0.96 -14.70
N PRO A 114 -17.15 -1.87 -14.05
CA PRO A 114 -15.77 -1.59 -13.69
C PRO A 114 -14.89 -1.38 -14.93
N PRO A 115 -13.89 -0.48 -14.87
CA PRO A 115 -12.95 -0.27 -15.97
C PRO A 115 -12.32 -1.58 -16.44
N PHE A 116 -12.26 -1.78 -17.75
CA PHE A 116 -11.72 -2.96 -18.41
C PHE A 116 -10.69 -2.57 -19.47
N ASP A 117 -9.51 -3.17 -19.36
CA ASP A 117 -8.45 -3.08 -20.35
C ASP A 117 -8.70 -4.13 -21.42
N ALA A 118 -9.18 -3.69 -22.59
CA ALA A 118 -9.50 -4.59 -23.70
C ALA A 118 -8.25 -5.22 -24.35
N GLU A 119 -7.11 -4.54 -24.31
CA GLU A 119 -5.85 -5.02 -24.89
C GLU A 119 -5.29 -6.17 -24.05
N HIS A 120 -5.16 -5.95 -22.74
CA HIS A 120 -4.65 -6.94 -21.80
C HIS A 120 -5.73 -7.91 -21.28
N ARG A 121 -7.01 -7.67 -21.62
CA ARG A 121 -8.18 -8.50 -21.28
C ARG A 121 -8.34 -8.71 -19.77
N ARG A 122 -8.21 -7.64 -18.99
CA ARG A 122 -8.31 -7.65 -17.52
C ARG A 122 -8.93 -6.36 -16.99
N SER A 123 -9.28 -6.32 -15.71
CA SER A 123 -9.74 -5.07 -15.09
C SER A 123 -8.64 -4.00 -15.13
N ALA A 124 -9.03 -2.77 -15.48
CA ALA A 124 -8.17 -1.58 -15.50
C ALA A 124 -8.30 -0.75 -14.21
N LEU A 125 -8.81 -1.35 -13.13
CA LEU A 125 -9.10 -0.67 -11.88
C LEU A 125 -7.81 -0.55 -11.04
N ASN A 126 -6.92 0.38 -11.39
CA ASN A 126 -5.72 0.73 -10.61
C ASN A 126 -6.06 1.67 -9.43
N LEU A 127 -5.05 2.13 -8.67
CA LEU A 127 -5.30 2.98 -7.51
C LEU A 127 -5.97 4.30 -7.89
N ASP A 128 -5.50 4.98 -8.92
CA ASP A 128 -6.09 6.23 -9.39
C ASP A 128 -7.55 6.05 -9.81
N ALA A 129 -7.88 4.99 -10.54
CA ALA A 129 -9.26 4.69 -10.90
C ALA A 129 -10.14 4.44 -9.67
N VAL A 130 -9.59 3.81 -8.62
CA VAL A 130 -10.31 3.60 -7.35
C VAL A 130 -10.45 4.91 -6.56
N LEU A 131 -9.40 5.74 -6.50
CA LEU A 131 -9.43 7.07 -5.85
C LEU A 131 -10.49 7.95 -6.49
N ASN A 132 -10.44 8.09 -7.82
CA ASN A 132 -11.41 8.87 -8.58
C ASN A 132 -12.84 8.37 -8.35
N TYR A 133 -13.01 7.05 -8.31
CA TYR A 133 -14.30 6.44 -8.02
C TYR A 133 -14.84 6.81 -6.63
N VAL A 134 -13.98 6.95 -5.62
CA VAL A 134 -14.36 7.38 -4.27
C VAL A 134 -14.30 8.91 -4.07
N GLY A 135 -14.17 9.67 -5.15
CA GLY A 135 -14.20 11.14 -5.15
C GLY A 135 -12.88 11.82 -4.77
N ILE A 136 -11.76 11.10 -4.83
CA ILE A 136 -10.41 11.60 -4.51
C ILE A 136 -9.60 11.69 -5.81
N PRO A 137 -8.80 12.73 -6.03
CA PRO A 137 -7.91 12.81 -7.21
C PRO A 137 -6.81 11.73 -7.17
N ASP A 138 -6.10 11.60 -8.29
CA ASP A 138 -4.93 10.73 -8.46
C ASP A 138 -3.87 10.96 -7.37
N GLU A 139 -3.07 9.92 -7.10
CA GLU A 139 -1.97 10.03 -6.15
C GLU A 139 -0.91 11.04 -6.66
N PRO A 140 -0.34 11.90 -5.79
CA PRO A 140 0.77 12.75 -6.21
C PRO A 140 2.02 11.95 -6.57
N GLU A 141 2.68 12.36 -7.65
CA GLU A 141 4.00 11.85 -8.04
C GLU A 141 5.15 12.68 -7.43
N PRO A 142 6.32 12.07 -7.13
CA PRO A 142 6.63 10.63 -7.23
C PRO A 142 5.94 9.80 -6.14
N HIS A 143 5.75 8.50 -6.39
CA HIS A 143 5.05 7.63 -5.44
C HIS A 143 5.80 7.53 -4.11
N ASN A 144 5.07 7.77 -3.02
CA ASN A 144 5.58 7.58 -1.67
C ASN A 144 4.78 6.47 -0.97
N ALA A 145 5.47 5.49 -0.38
CA ALA A 145 4.82 4.34 0.22
C ALA A 145 3.83 4.70 1.36
N LEU A 146 4.08 5.78 2.12
CA LEU A 146 3.12 6.23 3.14
C LEU A 146 1.89 6.88 2.50
N THR A 147 2.07 7.72 1.49
CA THR A 147 0.95 8.32 0.74
C THR A 147 0.04 7.23 0.17
N GLY A 148 0.62 6.18 -0.42
CA GLY A 148 -0.15 5.06 -0.96
C GLY A 148 -0.93 4.32 0.12
N ALA A 149 -0.31 4.08 1.28
CA ALA A 149 -1.00 3.47 2.43
C ALA A 149 -2.19 4.32 2.92
N LEU A 150 -2.00 5.65 3.03
CA LEU A 150 -3.05 6.59 3.43
C LEU A 150 -4.21 6.59 2.43
N SER A 151 -3.90 6.64 1.13
CA SER A 151 -4.87 6.56 0.04
C SER A 151 -5.71 5.28 0.11
N HIS A 152 -5.07 4.12 0.31
CA HIS A 152 -5.79 2.86 0.48
C HIS A 152 -6.68 2.83 1.73
N ALA A 153 -6.21 3.36 2.86
CA ALA A 153 -7.01 3.39 4.08
C ALA A 153 -8.28 4.25 3.92
N GLU A 154 -8.15 5.41 3.27
CA GLU A 154 -9.31 6.26 2.95
C GLU A 154 -10.28 5.55 2.01
N VAL A 155 -9.78 4.94 0.93
CA VAL A 155 -10.59 4.12 0.00
C VAL A 155 -11.37 3.04 0.73
N ILE A 156 -10.71 2.26 1.59
CA ILE A 156 -11.35 1.19 2.37
C ILE A 156 -12.46 1.77 3.24
N SER A 157 -12.21 2.87 3.94
CA SER A 157 -13.22 3.50 4.79
C SER A 157 -14.44 3.98 4.02
N ARG A 158 -14.21 4.61 2.86
CA ARG A 158 -15.30 5.11 1.99
C ARG A 158 -16.13 3.96 1.42
N LEU A 159 -15.50 2.88 0.95
CA LEU A 159 -16.19 1.75 0.33
C LEU A 159 -16.90 0.84 1.34
N LEU A 160 -16.26 0.52 2.47
CA LEU A 160 -16.83 -0.41 3.46
C LEU A 160 -17.82 0.27 4.41
N TYR A 161 -17.54 1.51 4.81
CA TYR A 161 -18.26 2.18 5.89
C TYR A 161 -18.99 3.45 5.44
N GLY A 162 -18.81 3.88 4.19
CA GLY A 162 -19.45 5.09 3.67
C GLY A 162 -19.03 6.35 4.43
N LYS A 163 -17.79 6.42 4.93
CA LYS A 163 -17.29 7.57 5.71
C LYS A 163 -15.85 7.92 5.37
N LYS A 164 -15.51 9.21 5.53
CA LYS A 164 -14.13 9.71 5.50
C LYS A 164 -13.35 9.20 6.72
N LEU A 165 -12.04 9.02 6.59
CA LEU A 165 -11.18 8.50 7.66
C LEU A 165 -10.10 9.50 8.08
N LEU A 166 -9.43 10.10 7.10
CA LEU A 166 -8.18 10.81 7.28
C LEU A 166 -8.34 12.32 6.97
N PRO A 167 -7.79 13.23 7.81
CA PRO A 167 -7.89 14.67 7.59
C PRO A 167 -7.39 15.15 6.23
N GLU A 168 -6.39 14.45 5.65
CA GLU A 168 -5.79 14.72 4.35
C GLU A 168 -6.81 14.67 3.19
N PHE A 169 -7.89 13.91 3.37
CA PHE A 169 -8.93 13.73 2.36
C PHE A 169 -10.26 14.39 2.75
N GLU A 170 -10.29 15.15 3.85
CA GLU A 170 -11.53 15.76 4.38
C GLU A 170 -12.18 16.72 3.37
N GLN A 171 -11.37 17.40 2.57
CA GLN A 171 -11.83 18.32 1.52
C GLN A 171 -12.57 17.63 0.35
N PHE A 172 -12.44 16.31 0.22
CA PHE A 172 -13.07 15.54 -0.85
C PHE A 172 -14.37 14.91 -0.36
N ASP A 173 -15.48 15.26 -0.98
CA ASP A 173 -16.80 14.72 -0.63
C ASP A 173 -16.90 13.21 -0.89
N LEU A 174 -17.82 12.56 -0.17
CA LEU A 174 -18.15 11.17 -0.44
C LEU A 174 -18.90 11.07 -1.78
N PRO A 175 -18.66 10.01 -2.57
CA PRO A 175 -19.38 9.82 -3.83
C PRO A 175 -20.87 9.56 -3.53
N THR A 176 -21.74 10.31 -4.18
CA THR A 176 -23.21 10.16 -4.11
C THR A 176 -23.69 8.86 -4.74
#